data_AF-G5LP52-F1
#
_entry.id   AF-G5LP52-F1
#
_cell.length_a   1.000
_cell.length_b   1.000
_cell.length_c   1.000
_cell.angle_alpha   90.00
_cell.angle_beta   90.00
_cell.angle_gamma   90.00
#
_symmetry.space_group_name_H-M   'P 1'
#
loop_
_entity.id
_entity.type
_entity.pdbx_description
1 polymer ?
#
loop_
_entity_poly.entity_id
_entity_poly.type
_entity_poly.pdbx_seq_one_letter_code
_entity_poly.pdbx_strand_id
1 'polypeptide(L)'
;RAISASPGWVGGYCATLLKYGLPFHSEWVVECASSQKQAAESITALLRYNPTISAVVCYNETIAMGAWFGLLRAGRQSGESGVDRYFEQQVSLAAFADVAENALDDLPIIWASTPAREIGYTLAERILQRIAHDEHHVRSQTIAARLVTQK
;
A
#
# COMPACT_ATOMS: atom_id res chain seq x y z
N ARG A 1 11.10 7.08 4.36
CA ARG A 1 9.76 6.63 3.87
C ARG A 1 10.00 5.42 3.00
N ALA A 2 9.18 4.38 2.99
CA ALA A 2 9.47 3.18 2.20
C ALA A 2 8.26 2.63 1.45
N ILE A 3 8.51 1.72 0.51
CA ILE A 3 7.47 1.06 -0.29
C ILE A 3 7.76 -0.43 -0.45
N SER A 4 6.72 -1.26 -0.36
CA SER A 4 6.78 -2.63 -0.88
C SER A 4 6.46 -2.62 -2.38
N ALA A 5 7.33 -3.22 -3.19
CA ALA A 5 7.30 -3.02 -4.63
C ALA A 5 6.56 -4.10 -5.42
N SER A 6 5.77 -3.63 -6.40
CA SER A 6 5.63 -4.26 -7.71
C SER A 6 5.94 -3.22 -8.80
N PRO A 7 6.32 -3.60 -10.04
CA PRO A 7 7.00 -2.71 -10.99
C PRO A 7 6.26 -1.40 -11.31
N GLY A 8 4.93 -1.42 -11.36
CA GLY A 8 4.12 -0.22 -11.64
C GLY A 8 4.06 0.79 -10.49
N TRP A 9 4.09 0.33 -9.24
CA TRP A 9 3.92 1.18 -8.06
C TRP A 9 5.20 1.94 -7.68
N VAL A 10 6.36 1.37 -7.98
CA VAL A 10 7.67 2.02 -7.75
C VAL A 10 7.78 3.32 -8.55
N GLY A 11 7.28 3.32 -9.79
CA GLY A 11 7.28 4.52 -10.64
C GLY A 11 6.46 5.67 -10.04
N GLY A 12 5.25 5.39 -9.56
CA GLY A 12 4.39 6.40 -8.92
C GLY A 12 4.96 6.93 -7.60
N TYR A 13 5.56 6.05 -6.79
CA TYR A 13 6.25 6.44 -5.56
C TYR A 13 7.45 7.35 -5.83
N CYS A 14 8.33 6.95 -6.76
CA CYS A 14 9.51 7.74 -7.15
C CYS A 14 9.10 9.11 -7.71
N ALA A 15 8.12 9.15 -8.62
CA ALA A 15 7.61 10.40 -9.19
C ALA A 15 7.07 11.35 -8.11
N THR A 16 6.37 10.81 -7.10
CA THR A 16 5.83 11.62 -6.00
C THR A 16 6.93 12.17 -5.10
N LEU A 17 7.94 11.35 -4.73
CA LEU A 17 9.07 11.82 -3.95
C LEU A 17 9.82 12.94 -4.68
N LEU A 18 10.13 12.74 -5.95
CA LEU A 18 10.79 13.74 -6.79
C LEU A 18 9.98 15.04 -6.88
N LYS A 19 8.66 14.94 -7.09
CA LYS A 19 7.76 16.10 -7.15
C LYS A 19 7.83 16.98 -5.90
N TYR A 20 8.01 16.38 -4.72
CA TYR A 20 8.09 17.10 -3.45
C TYR A 20 9.53 17.32 -2.96
N GLY A 21 10.54 17.07 -3.80
CA GLY A 21 11.95 17.29 -3.45
C GLY A 21 12.47 16.35 -2.36
N LEU A 22 11.86 15.18 -2.22
CA LEU A 22 12.23 14.18 -1.21
C LEU A 22 13.26 13.20 -1.78
N PRO A 23 14.26 12.78 -0.98
CA PRO A 23 15.27 11.86 -1.44
C PRO A 23 14.64 10.50 -1.74
N PHE A 24 15.04 9.92 -2.88
CA PHE A 24 14.74 8.53 -3.23
C PHE A 24 15.97 7.68 -2.95
N HIS A 25 15.72 6.55 -2.31
CA HIS A 25 16.69 5.61 -1.80
C HIS A 25 16.20 4.23 -2.23
N SER A 26 16.94 3.56 -3.11
CA SER A 26 16.53 2.26 -3.66
C SER A 26 16.40 1.20 -2.56
N GLU A 27 17.17 1.33 -1.48
CA GLU A 27 17.13 0.49 -0.29
C GLU A 27 15.82 0.62 0.52
N TRP A 28 15.02 1.65 0.27
CA TRP A 28 13.69 1.80 0.85
C TRP A 28 12.61 1.05 0.05
N VAL A 29 12.97 0.48 -1.09
CA VAL A 29 12.10 -0.32 -1.94
C VAL A 29 12.37 -1.79 -1.65
N VAL A 30 11.40 -2.45 -1.02
CA VAL A 30 11.54 -3.87 -0.63
C VAL A 30 10.57 -4.71 -1.44
N GLU A 31 11.09 -5.67 -2.19
CA GLU A 31 10.27 -6.69 -2.82
C GLU A 31 9.81 -7.69 -1.76
N CYS A 32 8.51 -7.95 -1.74
CA CYS A 32 7.90 -8.88 -0.80
C CYS A 32 6.83 -9.67 -1.54
N ALA A 33 6.89 -11.00 -1.44
CA ALA A 33 5.79 -11.84 -1.90
C ALA A 33 4.54 -11.55 -1.05
N SER A 34 3.37 -11.92 -1.56
CA SER A 34 2.10 -11.74 -0.85
C SER A 34 1.97 -12.70 0.34
N SER A 35 2.76 -12.46 1.39
CA SER A 35 2.84 -13.28 2.62
C SER A 35 2.98 -12.37 3.83
N GLN A 36 2.07 -12.52 4.79
CA GLN A 36 2.10 -11.74 6.04
C GLN A 36 3.38 -11.96 6.84
N LYS A 37 3.85 -13.21 6.91
CA LYS A 37 5.08 -13.57 7.63
C LYS A 37 6.30 -12.87 7.02
N GLN A 38 6.45 -12.95 5.70
CA GLN A 38 7.57 -12.34 5.01
C GLN A 38 7.52 -10.81 5.12
N ALA A 39 6.31 -10.21 5.05
CA ALA A 39 6.14 -8.78 5.24
C ALA A 39 6.52 -8.32 6.65
N ALA A 40 6.16 -9.08 7.70
CA ALA A 40 6.53 -8.79 9.08
C ALA A 40 8.06 -8.85 9.29
N GLU A 41 8.73 -9.83 8.68
CA GLU A 41 10.19 -9.96 8.72
C GLU A 41 10.87 -8.82 7.95
N SER A 42 10.35 -8.49 6.76
CA SER A 42 10.87 -7.46 5.87
C SER A 42 10.77 -6.07 6.49
N ILE A 43 9.64 -5.72 7.10
CA ILE A 43 9.49 -4.41 7.76
C ILE A 43 10.44 -4.27 8.95
N THR A 44 10.63 -5.35 9.71
CA THR A 44 11.53 -5.36 10.85
C THR A 44 12.98 -5.17 10.40
N ALA A 45 13.40 -5.86 9.34
CA ALA A 45 14.73 -5.71 8.76
C ALA A 45 14.93 -4.30 8.18
N LEU A 46 13.97 -3.79 7.43
CA LEU A 46 14.02 -2.48 6.80
C LEU A 46 14.20 -1.36 7.84
N LEU A 47 13.44 -1.39 8.93
CA LEU A 47 13.52 -0.38 10.00
C LEU A 47 14.75 -0.53 10.89
N ARG A 48 15.34 -1.73 10.96
CA ARG A 48 16.62 -1.95 11.64
C ARG A 48 17.75 -1.23 10.90
N TYR A 49 17.79 -1.31 9.57
CA TYR A 49 18.79 -0.63 8.76
C TYR A 49 18.48 0.85 8.51
N ASN A 50 17.19 1.22 8.53
CA ASN A 50 16.72 2.57 8.23
C ASN A 50 15.80 3.09 9.36
N PRO A 51 16.34 3.38 10.54
CA PRO A 51 15.54 3.75 11.70
C PRO A 51 14.75 5.06 11.52
N THR A 52 15.14 5.91 10.56
CA THR A 52 14.51 7.21 10.25
C THR A 52 13.25 7.10 9.38
N ILE A 53 12.88 5.89 8.91
CA ILE A 53 11.64 5.70 8.16
C ILE A 53 10.44 5.92 9.09
N SER A 54 9.62 6.92 8.75
CA SER A 54 8.38 7.27 9.47
C SER A 54 7.10 6.86 8.76
N ALA A 55 7.18 6.38 7.51
CA ALA A 55 6.01 5.95 6.75
C ALA A 55 6.37 4.86 5.74
N VAL A 56 5.47 3.89 5.55
CA VAL A 56 5.64 2.75 4.65
C VAL A 56 4.36 2.57 3.82
N VAL A 57 4.53 2.37 2.52
CA VAL A 57 3.44 2.11 1.57
C VAL A 57 3.49 0.64 1.14
N CYS A 58 2.39 -0.09 1.32
CA CYS A 58 2.26 -1.49 0.94
C CYS A 58 1.42 -1.63 -0.33
N TYR A 59 1.86 -2.42 -1.32
CA TYR A 59 1.10 -2.55 -2.57
C TYR A 59 -0.16 -3.42 -2.47
N ASN A 60 -0.34 -4.18 -1.40
CA ASN A 60 -1.54 -4.99 -1.16
C ASN A 60 -1.87 -5.14 0.33
N GLU A 61 -3.08 -5.60 0.62
CA GLU A 61 -3.60 -5.86 1.96
C GLU A 61 -2.79 -6.90 2.74
N THR A 62 -2.35 -7.99 2.10
CA THR A 62 -1.65 -9.08 2.79
C THR A 62 -0.32 -8.59 3.37
N ILE A 63 0.41 -7.76 2.61
CA ILE A 63 1.66 -7.16 3.06
C ILE A 63 1.40 -6.09 4.09
N ALA A 64 0.35 -5.28 3.94
CA ALA A 64 -0.04 -4.27 4.92
C ALA A 64 -0.33 -4.90 6.29
N MET A 65 -1.09 -6.00 6.32
CA MET A 65 -1.36 -6.78 7.53
C MET A 65 -0.08 -7.31 8.16
N GLY A 66 0.80 -7.92 7.37
CA GLY A 66 2.08 -8.43 7.87
C GLY A 66 2.98 -7.31 8.40
N ALA A 67 3.03 -6.18 7.72
CA ALA A 67 3.80 -5.01 8.15
C ALA A 67 3.24 -4.44 9.46
N TRP A 68 1.93 -4.33 9.60
CA TRP A 68 1.25 -3.90 10.82
C TRP A 68 1.61 -4.79 12.02
N PHE A 69 1.45 -6.11 11.89
CA PHE A 69 1.82 -7.02 12.98
C PHE A 69 3.33 -7.05 13.24
N GLY A 70 4.16 -6.83 12.23
CA GLY A 70 5.60 -6.67 12.39
C GLY A 70 5.96 -5.44 13.23
N LEU A 71 5.32 -4.30 12.96
CA LEU A 71 5.49 -3.07 13.73
C LEU A 71 5.00 -3.20 15.18
N LEU A 72 3.85 -3.82 15.38
CA LEU A 72 3.28 -4.08 16.71
C LEU A 72 4.23 -4.94 17.56
N ARG A 73 4.77 -6.01 16.98
CA ARG A 73 5.76 -6.89 17.64
C ARG A 73 7.09 -6.19 17.93
N ALA A 74 7.46 -5.20 17.13
CA ALA A 74 8.68 -4.43 17.29
C ALA A 74 8.54 -3.27 18.30
N GLY A 75 7.36 -3.07 18.90
CA GLY A 75 7.12 -1.99 19.86
C GLY A 75 7.26 -0.59 19.24
N ARG A 76 6.98 -0.43 17.94
CA ARG A 76 7.10 0.86 17.23
C ARG A 76 5.76 1.56 17.01
N GLN A 77 4.75 1.21 17.82
CA GLN A 77 3.38 1.71 17.71
C GLN A 77 2.78 2.16 19.04
N SER A 78 3.48 2.00 20.16
CA SER A 78 2.95 2.33 21.49
C SER A 78 3.01 3.84 21.71
N GLY A 79 1.89 4.47 21.38
CA GLY A 79 1.44 5.68 22.04
C GLY A 79 0.25 5.32 22.92
N GLU A 80 0.51 4.80 24.13
CA GLU A 80 -0.17 5.16 25.39
C GLU A 80 0.00 4.08 26.48
N SER A 81 0.39 4.56 27.67
CA SER A 81 0.40 3.92 29.00
C SER A 81 1.52 2.92 29.33
N GLY A 82 2.63 3.44 29.84
CA GLY A 82 3.58 2.68 30.66
C GLY A 82 5.02 3.15 30.53
N VAL A 83 5.43 3.98 31.49
CA VAL A 83 6.80 4.34 31.92
C VAL A 83 7.96 3.56 31.23
N ASP A 84 8.29 3.91 29.98
CA ASP A 84 9.68 4.02 29.50
C ASP A 84 9.73 4.78 28.16
N ARG A 85 9.90 6.10 28.26
CA ARG A 85 10.11 7.00 27.11
C ARG A 85 11.55 6.86 26.61
N TYR A 86 11.82 5.84 25.80
CA TYR A 86 13.07 5.80 25.01
C TYR A 86 12.77 5.41 23.55
N PHE A 87 12.26 6.40 22.80
CA PHE A 87 12.18 6.45 21.34
C PHE A 87 11.26 5.42 20.64
N GLU A 88 9.95 5.58 20.82
CA GLU A 88 8.96 4.96 19.92
C GLU A 88 8.66 5.87 18.74
N GLN A 89 9.37 5.67 17.62
CA GLN A 89 9.04 6.33 16.37
C GLN A 89 7.82 5.66 15.75
N GLN A 90 6.67 6.33 15.79
CA GLN A 90 5.46 5.88 15.10
C GLN A 90 5.71 5.81 13.59
N VAL A 91 5.43 4.65 13.00
CA VAL A 91 5.51 4.43 11.55
C VAL A 91 4.10 4.38 10.97
N SER A 92 3.75 5.33 10.10
CA SER A 92 2.47 5.33 9.39
C SER A 92 2.45 4.26 8.29
N LEU A 93 1.35 3.51 8.18
CA LEU A 93 1.14 2.54 7.11
C LEU A 93 0.06 3.03 6.14
N ALA A 94 0.34 2.90 4.85
CA ALA A 94 -0.66 3.06 3.79
C ALA A 94 -0.64 1.84 2.89
N ALA A 95 -1.78 1.44 2.34
CA ALA A 95 -1.88 0.25 1.51
C ALA A 95 -2.97 0.32 0.46
N PHE A 96 -2.83 -0.46 -0.61
CA PHE A 96 -3.86 -0.65 -1.62
C PHE A 96 -4.66 -1.92 -1.34
N ALA A 97 -5.97 -1.87 -1.56
CA ALA A 97 -6.83 -3.04 -1.41
C ALA A 97 -8.12 -2.91 -2.22
N ASP A 98 -8.74 -4.05 -2.55
CA ASP A 98 -10.08 -4.12 -3.16
C ASP A 98 -11.10 -4.54 -2.10
N VAL A 99 -11.22 -3.73 -1.04
CA VAL A 99 -12.14 -3.99 0.07
C VAL A 99 -13.17 -2.88 0.16
N ALA A 100 -14.39 -3.26 0.54
CA ALA A 100 -15.43 -2.30 0.86
C ALA A 100 -14.96 -1.42 2.03
N GLU A 101 -15.24 -0.11 1.94
CA GLU A 101 -14.75 0.89 2.91
C GLU A 101 -15.09 0.51 4.37
N ASN A 102 -16.20 -0.19 4.59
CA ASN A 102 -16.68 -0.65 5.89
C ASN A 102 -15.94 -1.87 6.48
N ALA A 103 -15.09 -2.55 5.71
CA ALA A 103 -14.35 -3.72 6.15
C ALA A 103 -12.94 -3.37 6.69
N LEU A 104 -12.60 -2.08 6.71
CA LEU A 104 -11.25 -1.57 6.92
C LEU A 104 -11.09 -0.73 8.20
N ASP A 105 -12.16 -0.61 9.00
CA ASP A 105 -12.22 0.28 10.16
C ASP A 105 -11.38 -0.20 11.37
N ASP A 106 -10.98 -1.47 11.41
CA ASP A 106 -10.35 -2.06 12.60
C ASP A 106 -8.82 -1.86 12.71
N LEU A 107 -8.17 -1.29 11.69
CA LEU A 107 -6.71 -1.16 11.64
C LEU A 107 -6.30 0.26 11.26
N PRO A 108 -5.32 0.89 11.94
CA PRO A 108 -4.89 2.26 11.61
C PRO A 108 -3.91 2.24 10.41
N ILE A 109 -4.40 1.74 9.29
CA ILE A 109 -3.75 1.70 7.98
C ILE A 109 -4.56 2.61 7.06
N ILE A 110 -3.88 3.50 6.35
CA ILE A 110 -4.51 4.35 5.33
C ILE A 110 -4.73 3.52 4.07
N TRP A 111 -5.98 3.34 3.65
CA TRP A 111 -6.29 2.49 2.51
C TRP A 111 -6.54 3.29 1.23
N ALA A 112 -6.03 2.80 0.11
CA ALA A 112 -6.38 3.24 -1.23
C ALA A 112 -7.15 2.12 -1.94
N SER A 113 -8.42 2.36 -2.20
CA SER A 113 -9.31 1.42 -2.89
C SER A 113 -8.97 1.36 -4.39
N THR A 114 -8.71 0.15 -4.87
CA THR A 114 -8.62 -0.18 -6.29
C THR A 114 -9.86 -0.98 -6.68
N PRO A 115 -10.86 -0.39 -7.35
CA PRO A 115 -12.18 -1.01 -7.48
C PRO A 115 -12.19 -2.12 -8.54
N ALA A 116 -11.66 -3.31 -8.20
CA ALA A 116 -11.45 -4.38 -9.17
C ALA A 116 -12.77 -4.90 -9.74
N ARG A 117 -13.83 -4.87 -8.93
CA ARG A 117 -15.19 -5.21 -9.39
C ARG A 117 -15.74 -4.24 -10.44
N GLU A 118 -15.53 -2.93 -10.26
CA GLU A 118 -15.91 -1.91 -11.26
C GLU A 118 -15.11 -2.11 -12.56
N ILE A 119 -13.81 -2.41 -12.44
CA ILE A 119 -12.93 -2.72 -13.58
C ILE A 119 -13.46 -3.94 -14.35
N GLY A 120 -13.80 -5.03 -13.64
CA GLY A 120 -14.34 -6.24 -14.25
C GLY A 120 -15.67 -6.03 -14.96
N TYR A 121 -16.59 -5.28 -14.36
CA TYR A 121 -17.88 -4.94 -14.98
C TYR A 121 -17.68 -4.13 -16.26
N THR A 122 -16.87 -3.08 -16.18
CA THR A 122 -16.54 -2.23 -17.34
C THR A 122 -15.88 -3.03 -18.45
N LEU A 123 -14.96 -3.94 -18.12
CA LEU A 123 -14.30 -4.81 -19.09
C LEU A 123 -15.30 -5.75 -19.78
N ALA A 124 -16.20 -6.40 -19.01
CA ALA A 124 -17.20 -7.30 -19.55
C ALA A 124 -18.18 -6.58 -20.48
N GLU A 125 -18.67 -5.40 -20.10
CA GLU A 125 -19.54 -4.57 -20.94
C GLU A 125 -18.85 -4.22 -22.27
N ARG A 126 -17.57 -3.87 -22.23
CA ARG A 126 -16.79 -3.56 -23.45
C ARG A 126 -16.57 -4.77 -24.34
N ILE A 127 -16.36 -5.96 -23.78
CA ILE A 127 -16.26 -7.19 -24.57
C ILE A 127 -17.59 -7.45 -25.31
N LEU A 128 -18.72 -7.31 -24.61
CA LEU A 128 -20.04 -7.49 -25.22
C LEU A 128 -20.32 -6.46 -26.32
N GLN A 129 -19.97 -5.19 -26.10
CA GLN A 129 -20.10 -4.15 -27.12
C GLN A 129 -19.27 -4.44 -28.37
N ARG A 130 -18.03 -4.94 -28.20
CA ARG A 130 -17.16 -5.36 -29.31
C ARG A 130 -17.76 -6.50 -30.11
N ILE A 131 -18.31 -7.52 -29.44
CA ILE A 131 -18.97 -8.65 -30.11
C ILE A 131 -20.21 -8.18 -30.87
N ALA A 132 -21.01 -7.29 -30.28
CA ALA A 132 -22.27 -6.83 -30.87
C ALA A 132 -22.08 -5.86 -32.06
N HIS A 133 -21.01 -5.06 -32.06
CA HIS A 133 -20.80 -4.00 -33.06
C HIS A 133 -19.60 -4.23 -33.99
N ASP A 134 -18.97 -5.42 -33.93
CA ASP A 134 -17.75 -5.78 -34.66
C ASP A 134 -16.64 -4.71 -34.55
N GLU A 135 -16.48 -4.15 -33.34
CA GLU A 135 -15.50 -3.09 -33.10
C GLU A 135 -14.07 -3.64 -33.04
N HIS A 136 -13.29 -3.41 -34.09
CA HIS A 136 -11.89 -3.83 -34.17
C HIS A 136 -10.87 -2.87 -33.51
N HIS A 137 -11.31 -1.69 -33.03
CA HIS A 137 -10.38 -0.70 -32.47
C HIS A 137 -9.98 -1.02 -31.04
N VAL A 138 -8.68 -0.94 -30.74
CA VAL A 138 -8.14 -1.02 -29.38
C VAL A 138 -8.50 0.26 -28.62
N ARG A 139 -9.21 0.11 -27.49
CA ARG A 139 -9.53 1.21 -26.57
C ARG A 139 -8.87 0.95 -25.22
N SER A 140 -8.32 1.99 -24.60
CA SER A 140 -7.80 1.97 -23.23
C SER A 140 -8.66 2.86 -22.36
N GLN A 141 -9.03 2.38 -21.17
CA GLN A 141 -9.85 3.11 -20.20
C GLN A 141 -9.16 3.04 -18.84
N THR A 142 -8.98 4.20 -18.21
CA THR A 142 -8.39 4.31 -16.87
C THR A 142 -9.51 4.52 -15.86
N ILE A 143 -9.55 3.67 -14.84
CA ILE A 143 -10.46 3.80 -13.69
C ILE A 143 -9.62 4.27 -12.51
N ALA A 144 -10.04 5.36 -11.85
CA ALA A 144 -9.28 5.99 -10.78
C ALA A 144 -9.37 5.18 -9.48
N ALA A 145 -8.23 5.02 -8.80
CA ALA A 145 -8.20 4.58 -7.41
C ALA A 145 -8.72 5.69 -6.48
N ARG A 146 -9.29 5.33 -5.34
CA ARG A 146 -9.86 6.27 -4.36
C ARG A 146 -9.17 6.11 -3.02
N LEU A 147 -8.76 7.20 -2.38
CA LEU A 147 -8.22 7.14 -1.02
C LEU A 147 -9.39 7.04 -0.03
N VAL A 148 -9.37 6.00 0.81
CA VAL A 148 -10.34 5.80 1.88
C VAL A 148 -9.84 6.59 3.09
N THR A 149 -10.56 7.65 3.46
CA THR A 149 -10.27 8.42 4.67
C THR A 149 -10.89 7.71 5.87
N GLN A 150 -10.08 7.26 6.83
CA GLN A 150 -10.59 6.88 8.15
C GLN A 150 -11.23 8.11 8.81
N LYS A 151 -12.40 7.91 9.42
CA LYS A 151 -13.13 8.95 10.17
C LYS A 151 -12.58 9.14 11.56
#